data_AF-A0A954WIX5-F1
#
_entry.id   AF-A0A954WIX5-F1
#
_cell.length_a   1.000
_cell.length_b   1.000
_cell.length_c   1.000
_cell.angle_alpha   90.00
_cell.angle_beta   90.00
_cell.angle_gamma   90.00
#
_symmetry.space_group_name_H-M   'P 1'
#
loop_
_entity.id
_entity.type
_entity.pdbx_description
1 polymer ?
#
loop_
_entity_poly.entity_id
_entity_poly.type
_entity_poly.pdbx_seq_one_letter_code
_entity_poly.pdbx_strand_id
1 'polypeptide(L)'
;NVRHPYLDREQQRRQLDVLQALNRRHAADRQQDSAFDEQIRALELAFQMQHEATVAFDVSRETQSTRERYGDTVFGQSCLVARRLLEHGVRCVQVYYVDKKNKQPWDTHNANDKRHRELCADSDRATAALLYDLKSRGLLEDTLVVWGGEFG
;
A
#
# COMPACT_ATOMS: atom_id res chain seq x y z
N ASN A 1 -1.46 -6.57 9.81
CA ASN A 1 -1.06 -7.32 11.02
C ASN A 1 -2.13 -8.31 11.44
N VAL A 2 -2.25 -9.46 10.78
CA VAL A 2 -3.03 -10.57 11.34
C VAL A 2 -2.15 -11.21 12.41
N ARG A 3 -2.18 -10.66 13.62
CA ARG A 3 -1.62 -11.32 14.80
C ARG A 3 -2.61 -12.39 15.20
N HIS A 4 -2.16 -13.64 15.24
CA HIS A 4 -2.96 -14.69 15.86
C HIS A 4 -3.16 -14.32 17.34
N PRO A 5 -4.40 -14.32 17.86
CA PRO A 5 -4.70 -13.77 19.19
C PRO A 5 -3.96 -14.48 20.34
N TYR A 6 -3.43 -15.68 20.09
CA TYR A 6 -2.82 -16.54 21.11
C TYR A 6 -1.45 -17.14 20.75
N LEU A 7 -0.94 -16.91 19.53
CA LEU A 7 0.31 -17.55 19.08
C LEU A 7 1.31 -16.49 18.66
N ASP A 8 2.56 -16.68 19.10
CA ASP A 8 3.67 -15.89 18.58
C ASP A 8 3.99 -16.27 17.12
N ARG A 9 4.84 -15.47 16.48
CA ARG A 9 5.15 -15.62 15.05
C ARG A 9 5.84 -16.95 14.73
N GLU A 10 6.65 -17.48 15.63
CA GLU A 10 7.30 -18.78 15.45
C GLU A 10 6.32 -19.94 15.63
N GLN A 11 5.43 -19.85 16.62
CA GLN A 11 4.40 -20.84 16.88
C GLN A 11 3.41 -20.91 15.71
N GLN A 12 3.00 -19.76 15.18
CA GLN A 12 2.15 -19.69 13.99
C GLN A 12 2.87 -20.27 12.77
N ARG A 13 4.19 -20.07 12.63
CA ARG A 13 4.98 -20.69 11.56
C ARG A 13 5.05 -22.21 11.70
N ARG A 14 5.34 -22.73 12.89
CA ARG A 14 5.33 -24.18 13.17
C ARG A 14 3.98 -24.82 12.85
N GLN A 15 2.88 -24.14 13.17
CA GLN A 15 1.54 -24.63 12.82
C GLN A 15 1.31 -24.70 11.31
N LEU A 16 1.74 -23.68 10.56
CA LEU A 16 1.66 -23.69 9.09
C LEU A 16 2.54 -24.78 8.47
N ASP A 17 3.74 -25.01 9.01
CA ASP A 17 4.64 -26.06 8.52
C ASP A 17 4.04 -27.47 8.76
N VAL A 18 3.35 -27.69 9.89
CA VAL A 18 2.61 -28.95 10.16
C VAL A 18 1.44 -29.11 9.19
N LEU A 19 0.65 -28.05 8.96
CA LEU A 19 -0.45 -28.08 7.99
C LEU A 19 0.07 -28.37 6.57
N GLN A 20 1.19 -27.77 6.16
CA GLN A 20 1.83 -28.08 4.88
C GLN A 20 2.31 -29.53 4.80
N ALA A 21 2.89 -30.08 5.87
CA ALA A 21 3.31 -31.48 5.90
C ALA A 21 2.11 -32.45 5.77
N LEU A 22 0.99 -32.14 6.44
CA LEU A 22 -0.25 -32.91 6.33
C LEU A 22 -0.85 -32.80 4.92
N ASN A 23 -0.87 -31.61 4.34
CA ASN A 23 -1.35 -31.38 2.97
C ASN A 23 -0.51 -32.17 1.94
N ARG A 24 0.84 -32.15 2.06
CA ARG A 24 1.73 -32.92 1.18
C ARG A 24 1.49 -34.43 1.31
N ARG A 25 1.27 -34.92 2.53
CA ARG A 25 0.97 -36.33 2.78
C ARG A 25 -0.39 -36.71 2.20
N HIS A 26 -1.39 -35.85 2.35
CA HIS A 26 -2.73 -36.05 1.78
C HIS A 26 -2.72 -36.04 0.24
N ALA A 27 -1.93 -35.15 -0.37
CA ALA A 27 -1.73 -35.09 -1.81
C ALA A 27 -1.02 -36.34 -2.38
N ALA A 28 -0.06 -36.91 -1.64
CA ALA A 28 0.63 -38.14 -2.04
C ALA A 28 -0.31 -39.37 -2.08
N ASP A 29 -1.34 -39.41 -1.23
CA ASP A 29 -2.32 -40.51 -1.15
C ASP A 29 -3.42 -40.41 -2.24
N ARG A 30 -3.55 -39.28 -2.94
CA ARG A 30 -4.53 -39.09 -4.03
C ARG A 30 -3.87 -38.51 -5.27
N GLN A 31 -3.49 -39.38 -6.22
CA GLN A 31 -2.73 -39.01 -7.42
C GLN A 31 -3.42 -38.02 -8.40
N GLN A 32 -4.64 -37.52 -8.15
CA GLN A 32 -5.37 -36.68 -9.13
C GLN A 32 -6.35 -35.61 -8.55
N ASP A 33 -6.17 -35.12 -7.32
CA ASP A 33 -7.10 -34.12 -6.75
C ASP A 33 -6.64 -32.66 -7.01
N SER A 34 -6.61 -32.26 -8.29
CA SER A 34 -6.13 -30.93 -8.76
C SER A 34 -6.78 -29.74 -8.04
N ALA A 35 -8.04 -29.86 -7.64
CA ALA A 35 -8.77 -28.82 -6.94
C ALA A 35 -8.19 -28.52 -5.54
N PHE A 36 -7.66 -29.53 -4.83
CA PHE A 36 -7.03 -29.32 -3.52
C PHE A 36 -5.69 -28.59 -3.65
N ASP A 37 -4.87 -28.96 -4.63
CA ASP A 37 -3.59 -28.28 -4.90
C ASP A 37 -3.79 -26.83 -5.36
N GLU A 38 -4.83 -26.56 -6.13
CA GLU A 38 -5.23 -25.21 -6.53
C GLU A 38 -5.67 -24.38 -5.32
N GLN A 39 -6.44 -24.96 -4.40
CA GLN A 39 -6.87 -24.28 -3.19
C GLN A 39 -5.70 -23.95 -2.25
N ILE A 40 -4.73 -24.86 -2.10
CA ILE A 40 -3.51 -24.61 -1.33
C ILE A 40 -2.71 -23.46 -1.97
N ARG A 41 -2.51 -23.48 -3.29
CA ARG A 41 -1.83 -22.39 -4.01
C ARG A 41 -2.54 -21.06 -3.87
N ALA A 42 -3.88 -21.04 -3.95
CA ALA A 42 -4.68 -19.83 -3.76
C ALA A 42 -4.52 -19.27 -2.34
N LEU A 43 -4.51 -20.12 -1.31
CA LEU A 43 -4.30 -19.72 0.09
C LEU A 43 -2.87 -19.22 0.34
N GLU A 44 -1.86 -19.87 -0.23
CA GLU A 44 -0.47 -19.42 -0.15
C GLU A 44 -0.26 -18.09 -0.87
N LEU A 45 -0.86 -17.92 -2.05
CA LEU A 45 -0.86 -16.65 -2.78
C LEU A 45 -1.54 -15.55 -1.96
N ALA A 46 -2.71 -15.83 -1.37
CA ALA A 46 -3.40 -14.87 -0.51
C ALA A 46 -2.56 -14.49 0.73
N PHE A 47 -1.86 -15.45 1.33
CA PHE A 47 -0.94 -15.21 2.45
C PHE A 47 0.27 -14.35 2.02
N GLN A 48 0.86 -14.64 0.85
CA GLN A 48 1.92 -13.82 0.27
C GLN A 48 1.43 -12.41 -0.03
N MET A 49 0.24 -12.24 -0.61
CA MET A 49 -0.38 -10.93 -0.83
C MET A 49 -0.59 -10.18 0.49
N GLN A 50 -1.01 -10.85 1.57
CA GLN A 50 -1.12 -10.22 2.89
C GLN A 50 0.25 -9.78 3.46
N HIS A 51 1.31 -10.54 3.20
CA HIS A 51 2.66 -10.21 3.63
C HIS A 51 3.23 -9.03 2.83
N GLU A 52 3.18 -9.10 1.51
CA GLU A 52 3.65 -8.07 0.58
C GLU A 52 2.89 -6.75 0.76
N ALA A 53 1.56 -6.81 0.95
CA ALA A 53 0.77 -5.63 1.28
C ALA A 53 1.29 -4.96 2.56
N THR A 54 1.64 -5.74 3.59
CA THR A 54 2.16 -5.18 4.85
C THR A 54 3.47 -4.42 4.64
N VAL A 55 4.35 -4.91 3.75
CA VAL A 55 5.60 -4.21 3.42
C VAL A 55 5.32 -2.94 2.63
N ALA A 56 4.42 -2.99 1.65
CA ALA A 56 4.09 -1.82 0.83
C ALA A 56 3.54 -0.65 1.68
N PHE A 57 2.73 -0.91 2.72
CA PHE A 57 2.20 0.11 3.61
C PHE A 57 3.18 0.60 4.71
N ASP A 58 4.32 -0.08 4.92
CA ASP A 58 5.27 0.25 5.98
C ASP A 58 6.22 1.41 5.58
N VAL A 59 5.74 2.64 5.74
CA VAL A 59 6.51 3.88 5.49
C VAL A 59 7.67 4.08 6.45
N SER A 60 7.75 3.33 7.56
CA SER A 60 8.87 3.44 8.50
C SER A 60 10.20 2.96 7.91
N ARG A 61 10.13 2.19 6.81
CA ARG A 61 11.28 1.71 6.04
C ARG A 61 11.92 2.77 5.14
N GLU A 62 11.28 3.94 5.01
CA GLU A 62 11.80 5.03 4.19
C GLU A 62 12.81 5.87 4.97
N THR A 63 13.80 6.43 4.26
CA THR A 63 14.77 7.31 4.89
C THR A 63 14.09 8.55 5.45
N GLN A 64 14.71 9.15 6.48
CA GLN A 64 14.23 10.42 7.02
C GLN A 64 14.12 11.49 5.92
N SER A 65 15.12 11.59 5.04
CA SER A 65 15.12 12.54 3.92
C SER A 65 13.94 12.33 2.96
N THR A 66 13.55 11.08 2.71
CA THR A 66 12.38 10.75 1.89
C THR A 66 11.11 11.21 2.59
N ARG A 67 10.91 10.83 3.86
CA ARG A 67 9.71 11.20 4.61
C ARG A 67 9.57 12.72 4.73
N GLU A 68 10.67 13.43 4.96
CA GLU A 68 10.71 14.89 4.98
C GLU A 68 10.32 15.48 3.63
N ARG A 69 10.74 14.91 2.50
CA ARG A 69 10.36 15.43 1.18
C ARG A 69 8.84 15.42 0.98
N TYR A 70 8.19 14.31 1.30
CA TYR A 70 6.73 14.17 1.20
C TYR A 70 5.97 14.99 2.25
N GLY A 71 6.57 15.20 3.42
CA GLY A 71 5.93 15.88 4.56
C GLY A 71 5.12 14.93 5.45
N ASP A 72 4.71 15.44 6.61
CA ASP A 72 3.96 14.69 7.63
C ASP A 72 2.44 14.92 7.53
N THR A 73 1.96 15.30 6.35
CA THR A 73 0.51 15.46 6.09
C THR A 73 -0.10 14.14 5.65
N VAL A 74 -1.41 13.98 5.84
CA VAL A 74 -2.13 12.77 5.43
C VAL A 74 -1.97 12.54 3.93
N PHE A 75 -2.03 13.60 3.13
CA PHE A 75 -1.81 13.53 1.69
C PHE A 75 -0.37 13.14 1.36
N GLY A 76 0.64 13.76 1.99
CA GLY A 76 2.04 13.41 1.83
C GLY A 76 2.33 11.93 2.12
N GLN A 77 1.83 11.42 3.25
CA GLN A 77 1.95 10.00 3.61
C GLN A 77 1.21 9.09 2.61
N SER A 78 0.05 9.51 2.10
CA SER A 78 -0.70 8.75 1.10
C SER A 78 0.04 8.68 -0.24
N CYS A 79 0.68 9.77 -0.67
CA CYS A 79 1.55 9.79 -1.85
C CYS A 79 2.76 8.85 -1.67
N LEU A 80 3.38 8.83 -0.48
CA LEU A 80 4.50 7.94 -0.20
C LEU A 80 4.10 6.46 -0.24
N VAL A 81 2.95 6.14 0.34
CA VAL A 81 2.36 4.79 0.25
C VAL A 81 2.03 4.45 -1.21
N ALA A 82 1.50 5.40 -1.99
CA ALA A 82 1.20 5.17 -3.41
C ALA A 82 2.45 4.80 -4.20
N ARG A 83 3.56 5.53 -4.00
CA ARG A 83 4.85 5.20 -4.59
C ARG A 83 5.32 3.79 -4.21
N ARG A 84 5.16 3.40 -2.94
CA ARG A 84 5.50 2.05 -2.46
C ARG A 84 4.62 0.97 -3.11
N LEU A 85 3.31 1.21 -3.23
CA LEU A 85 2.39 0.28 -3.90
C LEU A 85 2.78 0.08 -5.37
N LEU A 86 3.15 1.15 -6.07
CA LEU A 86 3.60 1.07 -7.47
C LEU A 86 4.88 0.22 -7.61
N GLU A 87 5.85 0.36 -6.69
CA GLU A 87 7.05 -0.51 -6.68
C GLU A 87 6.75 -1.98 -6.44
N HIS A 88 5.67 -2.29 -5.72
CA HIS A 88 5.23 -3.66 -5.47
C HIS A 88 4.25 -4.15 -6.55
N GLY A 89 4.18 -3.48 -7.71
CA GLY A 89 3.44 -3.93 -8.89
C GLY A 89 1.93 -3.69 -8.84
N VAL A 90 1.44 -2.81 -7.95
CA VAL A 90 0.02 -2.45 -7.92
C VAL A 90 -0.33 -1.65 -9.18
N ARG A 91 -1.28 -2.18 -9.96
CA ARG A 91 -1.61 -1.66 -11.31
C ARG A 91 -2.40 -0.35 -11.31
N CYS A 92 -3.10 -0.05 -10.24
CA CYS A 92 -3.90 1.16 -10.11
C CYS A 92 -3.89 1.63 -8.66
N VAL A 93 -3.51 2.89 -8.47
CA VAL A 93 -3.49 3.53 -7.15
C VAL A 93 -4.20 4.87 -7.27
N GLN A 94 -5.14 5.11 -6.36
CA GLN A 94 -5.87 6.37 -6.28
C GLN A 94 -5.58 7.03 -4.95
N VAL A 95 -5.16 8.30 -5.01
CA VAL A 95 -4.85 9.11 -3.84
C VAL A 95 -5.82 10.26 -3.78
N TYR A 96 -6.54 10.37 -2.66
CA TYR A 96 -7.45 11.48 -2.38
C TYR A 96 -6.78 12.45 -1.43
N TYR A 97 -6.95 13.75 -1.69
CA TYR A 97 -6.53 14.79 -0.76
C TYR A 97 -7.56 14.87 0.39
N VAL A 98 -7.23 14.25 1.52
CA VAL A 98 -8.08 14.22 2.72
C VAL A 98 -7.25 14.54 3.96
N ASP A 99 -7.92 15.04 5.00
CA ASP A 99 -7.40 15.16 6.35
C ASP A 99 -8.06 14.10 7.27
N LYS A 100 -7.48 13.87 8.45
CA LYS A 100 -8.05 13.10 9.55
C LYS A 100 -9.43 13.61 9.94
N LYS A 101 -9.64 14.93 9.97
CA LYS A 101 -10.90 15.55 10.42
C LYS A 101 -11.82 15.97 9.28
N ASN A 102 -11.26 16.33 8.12
CA ASN A 102 -12.05 16.77 6.96
C ASN A 102 -11.82 15.86 5.73
N LYS A 103 -12.91 15.33 5.16
CA LYS A 103 -12.88 14.52 3.94
C LYS A 103 -12.99 15.32 2.65
N GLN A 104 -13.31 16.61 2.75
CA GLN A 104 -13.36 17.54 1.62
C GLN A 104 -12.58 18.83 1.96
N PRO A 105 -11.23 18.76 2.08
CA PRO A 105 -10.43 19.94 2.43
C PRO A 105 -10.56 21.10 1.44
N TRP A 106 -10.78 20.77 0.17
CA TRP A 106 -10.96 21.71 -0.94
C TRP A 106 -12.33 22.40 -0.96
N ASP A 107 -13.31 21.93 -0.21
CA ASP A 107 -14.62 22.56 -0.09
C ASP A 107 -14.58 23.69 0.96
N THR A 108 -13.99 24.83 0.55
CA THR A 108 -13.82 25.99 1.43
C THR A 108 -14.96 26.99 1.27
N HIS A 109 -15.71 27.24 2.35
CA HIS A 109 -16.77 28.26 2.41
C HIS A 109 -16.37 29.51 3.22
N ASN A 110 -15.11 29.63 3.62
CA ASN A 110 -14.58 30.76 4.38
C ASN A 110 -13.07 30.92 4.17
N ALA A 111 -12.56 32.15 4.31
CA ALA A 111 -11.13 32.46 4.23
C ALA A 111 -10.42 31.85 3.00
N ASN A 112 -11.11 31.84 1.85
CA ASN A 112 -10.71 31.07 0.67
C ASN A 112 -9.29 31.39 0.20
N ASP A 113 -8.90 32.66 0.05
CA ASP A 113 -7.52 33.01 -0.39
C ASP A 113 -6.45 32.39 0.52
N LYS A 114 -6.62 32.47 1.84
CA LYS A 114 -5.69 31.85 2.79
C LYS A 114 -5.71 30.32 2.69
N ARG A 115 -6.90 29.71 2.75
CA ARG A 115 -7.04 28.24 2.77
C ARG A 115 -6.56 27.60 1.47
N HIS A 116 -6.88 28.18 0.31
CA HIS A 116 -6.40 27.67 -0.97
C HIS A 116 -4.88 27.72 -1.07
N ARG A 117 -4.22 28.80 -0.59
CA ARG A 117 -2.75 28.85 -0.56
C ARG A 117 -2.14 27.75 0.29
N GLU A 118 -2.72 27.48 1.45
CA GLU A 118 -2.27 26.40 2.35
C GLU A 118 -2.46 25.01 1.70
N LEU A 119 -3.64 24.75 1.14
CA LEU A 119 -3.97 23.49 0.46
C LEU A 119 -3.09 23.27 -0.79
N CYS A 120 -2.89 24.30 -1.60
CA CYS A 120 -2.03 24.23 -2.77
C CYS A 120 -0.57 23.96 -2.37
N ALA A 121 -0.05 24.64 -1.35
CA ALA A 121 1.33 24.42 -0.91
C ALA A 121 1.58 23.00 -0.37
N ASP A 122 0.62 22.44 0.38
CA ASP A 122 0.72 21.06 0.88
C ASP A 122 0.59 20.04 -0.25
N SER A 123 -0.39 20.20 -1.14
CA SER A 123 -0.60 19.32 -2.29
C SER A 123 0.57 19.33 -3.25
N ASP A 124 1.13 20.52 -3.55
CA ASP A 124 2.26 20.70 -4.46
C ASP A 124 3.50 19.96 -3.96
N ARG A 125 3.86 20.12 -2.67
CA ARG A 125 5.01 19.45 -2.06
C ARG A 125 4.94 17.93 -2.22
N ALA A 126 3.83 17.33 -1.81
CA ALA A 126 3.65 15.88 -1.84
C ALA A 126 3.59 15.33 -3.27
N THR A 127 2.92 16.05 -4.18
CA THR A 127 2.81 15.67 -5.60
C THR A 127 4.18 15.75 -6.28
N ALA A 128 4.94 16.82 -6.04
CA ALA A 128 6.29 16.96 -6.57
C ALA A 128 7.23 15.86 -6.05
N ALA A 129 7.14 15.51 -4.76
CA ALA A 129 7.91 14.41 -4.17
C ALA A 129 7.59 13.06 -4.83
N LEU A 130 6.30 12.77 -5.05
CA LEU A 130 5.85 11.57 -5.74
C LEU A 130 6.41 11.50 -7.17
N LEU A 131 6.20 12.55 -7.97
CA LEU A 131 6.68 12.60 -9.36
C LEU A 131 8.20 12.47 -9.45
N TYR A 132 8.92 13.13 -8.54
CA TYR A 132 10.37 12.99 -8.45
C TYR A 132 10.79 11.54 -8.19
N ASP A 133 10.17 10.87 -7.21
CA ASP A 133 10.50 9.50 -6.86
C ASP A 133 10.17 8.53 -7.99
N LEU A 134 8.98 8.65 -8.58
CA LEU A 134 8.57 7.82 -9.73
C LEU A 134 9.56 7.97 -10.88
N LYS A 135 9.99 9.19 -11.18
CA LYS A 135 11.01 9.44 -12.22
C LYS A 135 12.36 8.82 -11.85
N SER A 136 12.86 9.08 -10.64
CA SER A 136 14.17 8.62 -10.20
C SER A 136 14.31 7.10 -10.14
N ARG A 137 13.17 6.40 -10.06
CA ARG A 137 13.08 4.93 -9.98
C ARG A 137 12.68 4.28 -11.32
N GLY A 138 12.50 5.07 -12.37
CA GLY A 138 12.08 4.58 -13.69
C GLY A 138 10.61 4.13 -13.75
N LEU A 139 9.80 4.43 -12.74
CA LEU A 139 8.38 4.05 -12.70
C LEU A 139 7.53 4.89 -13.66
N LEU A 140 7.98 6.10 -14.04
CA LEU A 140 7.26 6.91 -15.04
C LEU A 140 7.37 6.36 -16.47
N GLU A 141 8.23 5.37 -16.73
CA GLU A 141 8.36 4.76 -18.06
C GLU A 141 7.12 3.92 -18.43
N ASP A 142 6.43 3.37 -17.43
CA ASP A 142 5.25 2.52 -17.61
C ASP A 142 4.01 2.95 -16.78
N THR A 143 4.14 4.01 -15.98
CA THR A 143 3.03 4.54 -15.15
C THR A 143 2.52 5.88 -15.68
N LEU A 144 1.21 5.94 -15.98
CA LEU A 144 0.51 7.20 -16.24
C LEU A 144 0.03 7.83 -14.92
N VAL A 145 0.40 9.09 -14.69
CA VAL A 145 -0.11 9.89 -13.56
C VAL A 145 -1.21 10.84 -14.07
N VAL A 146 -2.41 10.70 -13.51
CA VAL A 146 -3.54 11.61 -13.77
C VAL A 146 -3.79 12.43 -12.50
N TRP A 147 -3.77 13.76 -12.63
CA TRP A 147 -4.02 14.69 -11.54
C TRP A 147 -5.21 15.59 -11.88
N GLY A 148 -6.16 15.70 -10.94
CA GLY A 148 -7.37 16.49 -11.13
C GLY A 148 -8.21 16.56 -9.87
N GLY A 149 -9.30 17.33 -9.94
CA GLY A 149 -10.30 17.47 -8.89
C GLY A 149 -11.69 17.10 -9.39
N GLU A 150 -12.61 16.91 -8.45
CA GLU A 150 -14.02 16.60 -8.75
C GLU A 150 -14.78 17.86 -9.21
N PHE A 151 -14.54 18.99 -8.52
CA PHE A 151 -15.14 20.30 -8.77
C PHE A 151 -14.15 21.40 -8.34
N GLY A 152 -14.35 22.63 -8.83
CA GLY A 152 -13.51 23.80 -8.54
C GLY A 152 -14.30 25.09 -8.50
#